data_AF-A0A2Z6B3R7-F1
#
_entry.id   AF-A0A2Z6B3R7-F1
#
_cell.length_a   1.000
_cell.length_b   1.000
_cell.length_c   1.000
_cell.angle_alpha   90.00
_cell.angle_beta   90.00
_cell.angle_gamma   90.00
#
_symmetry.space_group_name_H-M   'P 1'
#
loop_
_entity.id
_entity.type
_entity.pdbx_description
1 polymer ?
#
loop_
_entity_poly.entity_id
_entity_poly.type
_entity_poly.pdbx_seq_one_letter_code
_entity_poly.pdbx_strand_id
1 'polypeptide(L)'
;MNEESSTQESIPASTSAGGPRKGVILLVIAALAVAIVLAVKFMDKQQALDEAVVGSGEQSKDNGVLDLPMFAPKPDPATQDPQAANGMQQAGEAVPAHASSVTMSAAPTEPKTDRVLTRDFIRDLAATLAASYQPAGTRNNLSNRGVTTLTFKKLNMRYGTELTGLNVDEQDAALGRDQALSHLFSPIVLRLVFDIFSQPLLDELTAQGAAQQREFAKGSTYVKHSVSSAQVREMLKLYASLVADAGKAFEAFASRPDLTTALNRYFDASARVNAAYGKYSDREAVEAPQKELDAISLEIKNAIQAREKMRIGLLKGIRLGSGSMLAESDAIDIASWIHRRLAADPDAINAVGAIASLAREFSAKLAETTYSPEG
;
A
#
# COMPACT_ATOMS: atom_id res chain seq x y z
N MET A 1 -9.58 -0.06 -66.41
CA MET A 1 -10.66 -0.95 -65.93
C MET A 1 -10.22 -1.40 -64.54
N ASN A 2 -10.57 -0.72 -63.44
CA ASN A 2 -11.80 0.05 -63.12
C ASN A 2 -13.04 -0.87 -63.23
N GLU A 3 -14.02 -0.84 -62.32
CA GLU A 3 -14.41 0.13 -61.26
C GLU A 3 -14.53 -0.61 -59.89
N GLU A 4 -14.44 -0.08 -58.66
CA GLU A 4 -14.68 1.25 -58.03
C GLU A 4 -16.07 1.39 -57.34
N SER A 5 -16.15 2.22 -56.28
CA SER A 5 -17.28 2.41 -55.31
C SER A 5 -17.59 1.23 -54.37
N SER A 6 -17.58 1.30 -53.03
CA SER A 6 -17.52 2.38 -52.00
C SER A 6 -18.85 2.97 -51.49
N THR A 7 -19.21 2.60 -50.26
CA THR A 7 -20.05 3.28 -49.24
C THR A 7 -19.88 2.42 -47.96
N GLN A 8 -19.49 2.90 -46.76
CA GLN A 8 -19.85 4.12 -46.00
C GLN A 8 -21.36 4.12 -45.70
N GLU A 9 -21.87 4.32 -44.48
CA GLU A 9 -21.37 5.14 -43.37
C GLU A 9 -22.08 4.77 -42.04
N SER A 10 -21.43 4.90 -40.86
CA SER A 10 -22.03 5.37 -39.58
C SER A 10 -21.11 5.22 -38.35
N ILE A 11 -20.51 6.34 -37.91
CA ILE A 11 -20.13 6.60 -36.51
C ILE A 11 -20.46 8.08 -36.25
N PRO A 12 -21.39 8.39 -35.32
CA PRO A 12 -21.00 9.11 -34.10
C PRO A 12 -21.35 8.31 -32.82
N ALA A 13 -20.89 8.66 -31.61
CA ALA A 13 -20.24 9.90 -31.18
C ALA A 13 -19.08 9.66 -30.18
N SER A 14 -18.31 10.72 -29.91
CA SER A 14 -17.10 10.71 -29.07
C SER A 14 -17.37 11.03 -27.58
N THR A 15 -16.60 10.40 -26.68
CA THR A 15 -16.00 10.97 -25.45
C THR A 15 -15.20 9.86 -24.72
N SER A 16 -14.10 10.07 -24.00
CA SER A 16 -13.30 11.29 -23.74
C SER A 16 -11.81 10.93 -23.59
N ALA A 17 -10.92 11.92 -23.67
CA ALA A 17 -9.45 11.77 -23.61
C ALA A 17 -8.89 11.46 -22.19
N GLY A 18 -7.61 11.06 -22.08
CA GLY A 18 -6.94 10.96 -20.77
C GLY A 18 -5.59 10.22 -20.71
N GLY A 19 -4.51 10.79 -21.25
CA GLY A 19 -3.16 10.18 -21.26
C GLY A 19 -2.42 10.12 -19.89
N PRO A 20 -1.41 9.22 -19.71
CA PRO A 20 -1.05 8.68 -18.39
C PRO A 20 0.30 9.16 -17.80
N ARG A 21 0.37 9.37 -16.47
CA ARG A 21 1.63 9.53 -15.67
C ARG A 21 1.41 9.12 -14.19
N LYS A 22 2.41 8.45 -13.56
CA LYS A 22 3.17 8.68 -12.27
C LYS A 22 2.50 9.34 -11.02
N GLY A 23 3.04 9.44 -9.78
CA GLY A 23 4.12 8.85 -8.93
C GLY A 23 3.66 8.95 -7.40
N VAL A 24 3.98 8.19 -6.34
CA VAL A 24 3.12 8.10 -5.04
C VAL A 24 2.44 6.63 -4.42
N ILE A 25 2.83 5.35 -3.86
CA ILE A 25 3.89 4.26 -3.15
C ILE A 25 3.25 3.59 -1.92
N LEU A 26 3.86 3.35 -0.64
CA LEU A 26 3.73 2.85 0.90
C LEU A 26 2.62 1.94 1.77
N LEU A 27 2.76 0.59 2.06
CA LEU A 27 1.79 -0.53 2.52
C LEU A 27 2.40 -1.99 2.36
N VAL A 28 2.41 -3.11 3.17
CA VAL A 28 2.04 -3.51 4.59
C VAL A 28 3.02 -4.29 5.61
N ILE A 29 3.60 -5.57 5.60
CA ILE A 29 4.95 -6.15 6.22
C ILE A 29 5.83 -6.92 5.21
N ALA A 30 5.33 -7.83 4.39
CA ALA A 30 4.40 -8.83 4.88
C ALA A 30 3.04 -8.29 5.34
N ALA A 31 2.77 -8.19 6.65
CA ALA A 31 1.56 -7.61 7.25
C ALA A 31 1.63 -6.40 8.29
N LEU A 32 2.67 -5.51 8.40
CA LEU A 32 2.79 -4.47 9.46
C LEU A 32 3.17 -2.96 9.19
N ALA A 33 4.34 -2.28 9.04
CA ALA A 33 5.83 -2.37 8.87
C ALA A 33 6.52 -2.65 7.48
N VAL A 34 5.79 -3.03 6.44
CA VAL A 34 5.88 -2.66 5.01
C VAL A 34 4.76 -1.65 4.77
N ALA A 35 4.08 -1.05 5.78
CA ALA A 35 3.15 0.11 5.78
C ALA A 35 3.78 1.42 5.23
N ILE A 36 4.60 1.17 4.23
CA ILE A 36 5.97 1.57 3.99
C ILE A 36 6.38 1.10 2.54
N VAL A 37 5.61 0.28 1.79
CA VAL A 37 5.79 -0.10 0.35
C VAL A 37 4.71 0.35 -0.70
N LEU A 38 3.37 0.27 -0.47
CA LEU A 38 2.27 0.95 -1.25
C LEU A 38 1.05 1.95 -0.63
N ALA A 39 0.87 3.30 -0.23
CA ALA A 39 1.34 4.83 -0.13
C ALA A 39 2.04 5.89 -1.16
N VAL A 40 3.42 6.18 -1.30
CA VAL A 40 4.26 7.06 -2.32
C VAL A 40 5.15 6.68 -3.81
N LYS A 41 4.99 6.00 -5.13
CA LYS A 41 4.05 5.32 -6.33
C LYS A 41 3.13 5.98 -7.49
N PHE A 42 1.88 6.50 -7.28
CA PHE A 42 1.00 7.31 -8.18
C PHE A 42 0.43 8.64 -7.55
N MET A 43 0.42 9.80 -8.28
CA MET A 43 0.34 11.24 -7.87
C MET A 43 1.45 12.25 -8.34
N ASP A 44 2.79 12.13 -8.10
CA ASP A 44 4.03 12.77 -8.67
C ASP A 44 3.97 12.84 -10.21
N LYS A 45 3.03 13.69 -10.55
CA LYS A 45 2.42 14.13 -11.78
C LYS A 45 1.78 15.47 -11.42
N GLN A 46 1.20 15.64 -10.22
CA GLN A 46 0.59 16.87 -9.73
C GLN A 46 1.57 18.02 -9.62
N GLN A 47 2.70 17.97 -8.90
CA GLN A 47 3.64 19.12 -8.94
C GLN A 47 4.06 19.49 -10.39
N ALA A 48 4.36 18.49 -11.23
CA ALA A 48 4.65 18.66 -12.67
C ALA A 48 3.41 18.85 -13.60
N LEU A 49 2.21 19.02 -13.05
CA LEU A 49 0.98 19.43 -13.73
C LEU A 49 0.53 20.80 -13.23
N ASP A 50 0.59 21.02 -11.93
CA ASP A 50 0.19 22.25 -11.25
C ASP A 50 1.20 23.37 -11.62
N GLU A 51 2.51 23.09 -11.68
CA GLU A 51 3.49 23.99 -12.31
C GLU A 51 3.22 24.22 -13.81
N ALA A 52 2.71 23.22 -14.54
CA ALA A 52 2.44 23.32 -15.97
C ALA A 52 1.12 24.06 -16.29
N VAL A 53 0.13 23.97 -15.41
CA VAL A 53 -1.18 24.63 -15.50
C VAL A 53 -1.07 26.09 -15.02
N VAL A 54 -0.36 26.34 -13.91
CA VAL A 54 -0.04 27.72 -13.47
C VAL A 54 0.89 28.39 -14.50
N GLY A 55 1.90 27.68 -15.00
CA GLY A 55 2.85 28.19 -16.01
C GLY A 55 2.27 28.46 -17.40
N SER A 56 0.99 28.18 -17.64
CA SER A 56 0.29 28.45 -18.92
C SER A 56 -0.95 29.33 -18.78
N GLY A 57 -1.22 29.88 -17.59
CA GLY A 57 -2.53 30.44 -17.22
C GLY A 57 -2.66 31.97 -17.13
N GLU A 58 -1.66 32.78 -17.49
CA GLU A 58 -1.71 34.23 -17.18
C GLU A 58 -1.25 35.17 -18.32
N GLN A 59 -2.06 35.28 -19.38
CA GLN A 59 -2.10 36.47 -20.24
C GLN A 59 -3.52 36.86 -20.69
N SER A 60 -3.83 38.15 -20.49
CA SER A 60 -4.93 38.95 -21.08
C SER A 60 -6.40 38.76 -20.60
N LYS A 61 -6.84 39.79 -19.86
CA LYS A 61 -8.04 40.62 -20.10
C LYS A 61 -9.43 40.11 -19.64
N ASP A 62 -9.78 40.56 -18.43
CA ASP A 62 -10.72 41.69 -18.22
C ASP A 62 -11.88 41.90 -19.22
N ASN A 63 -13.13 41.81 -18.71
CA ASN A 63 -14.20 42.80 -18.88
C ASN A 63 -15.44 42.45 -18.03
N GLY A 64 -16.18 43.46 -17.53
CA GLY A 64 -17.66 43.33 -17.40
C GLY A 64 -18.33 43.13 -16.04
N VAL A 65 -18.02 43.99 -15.06
CA VAL A 65 -18.95 44.61 -14.06
C VAL A 65 -20.37 44.02 -13.87
N LEU A 66 -20.73 43.68 -12.62
CA LEU A 66 -22.00 44.12 -12.00
C LEU A 66 -21.90 44.15 -10.45
N ASP A 67 -22.87 44.77 -9.79
CA ASP A 67 -22.64 45.53 -8.54
C ASP A 67 -23.00 44.83 -7.20
N LEU A 68 -22.57 45.49 -6.13
CA LEU A 68 -22.76 45.29 -4.68
C LEU A 68 -24.26 45.32 -4.23
N PRO A 69 -24.66 44.99 -2.97
CA PRO A 69 -23.86 45.18 -1.74
C PRO A 69 -23.98 44.20 -0.55
N MET A 70 -23.03 44.40 0.39
CA MET A 70 -23.08 44.25 1.85
C MET A 70 -24.23 43.49 2.53
N PHE A 71 -23.86 42.61 3.48
CA PHE A 71 -24.14 42.87 4.91
C PHE A 71 -23.19 42.09 5.83
N ALA A 72 -22.56 42.80 6.76
CA ALA A 72 -22.01 42.27 8.02
C ALA A 72 -22.72 43.00 9.17
N PRO A 73 -22.81 42.43 10.39
CA PRO A 73 -21.71 42.66 11.33
C PRO A 73 -21.41 41.51 12.32
N LYS A 74 -20.22 41.58 12.94
CA LYS A 74 -19.92 40.99 14.25
C LYS A 74 -20.21 42.03 15.36
N PRO A 75 -20.55 41.58 16.57
CA PRO A 75 -19.81 42.08 17.73
C PRO A 75 -19.60 41.03 18.85
N ASP A 76 -18.35 40.61 19.04
CA ASP A 76 -17.46 40.92 20.19
C ASP A 76 -17.94 40.87 21.67
N PRO A 77 -17.01 40.74 22.67
CA PRO A 77 -17.25 39.88 23.85
C PRO A 77 -17.24 40.56 25.25
N ALA A 78 -17.84 39.85 26.23
CA ALA A 78 -17.58 39.89 27.68
C ALA A 78 -18.23 38.62 28.32
N THR A 79 -17.96 38.14 29.54
CA THR A 79 -17.21 38.66 30.72
C THR A 79 -16.72 37.48 31.59
N GLN A 80 -15.75 37.70 32.47
CA GLN A 80 -15.53 36.89 33.70
C GLN A 80 -16.60 37.30 34.77
N ASP A 81 -16.80 36.75 35.96
CA ASP A 81 -15.91 36.03 36.90
C ASP A 81 -16.80 35.22 37.95
N PRO A 82 -16.49 35.03 39.25
CA PRO A 82 -15.89 33.81 39.82
C PRO A 82 -16.74 33.08 40.91
N GLN A 83 -16.08 32.24 41.73
CA GLN A 83 -16.54 31.55 42.96
C GLN A 83 -17.31 30.22 42.75
N ALA A 84 -17.31 29.25 43.68
CA ALA A 84 -16.82 29.24 45.07
C ALA A 84 -15.98 27.99 45.41
N ALA A 85 -15.41 27.95 46.63
CA ALA A 85 -14.52 26.91 47.13
C ALA A 85 -15.05 26.20 48.41
N ASN A 86 -14.23 25.29 48.94
CA ASN A 86 -14.37 24.48 50.16
C ASN A 86 -15.06 23.09 49.98
N GLY A 87 -14.66 22.06 50.74
CA GLY A 87 -13.69 22.08 51.86
C GLY A 87 -13.02 20.74 52.17
N MET A 88 -11.93 20.82 52.95
CA MET A 88 -11.23 19.69 53.58
C MET A 88 -11.70 19.50 55.02
N GLN A 89 -11.97 18.26 55.44
CA GLN A 89 -11.92 17.74 56.82
C GLN A 89 -12.35 16.25 56.80
N GLN A 90 -11.90 15.34 57.66
CA GLN A 90 -10.84 15.40 58.68
C GLN A 90 -10.20 14.00 58.83
N ALA A 91 -9.27 13.79 59.77
CA ALA A 91 -8.45 12.58 59.85
C ALA A 91 -8.67 11.74 61.12
N GLY A 92 -8.45 10.42 61.00
CA GLY A 92 -7.80 9.62 62.03
C GLY A 92 -8.66 8.64 62.85
N GLU A 93 -8.46 7.35 62.61
CA GLU A 93 -8.43 6.30 63.65
C GLU A 93 -7.61 5.09 63.14
N ALA A 94 -7.22 4.14 64.00
CA ALA A 94 -6.10 3.24 63.72
C ALA A 94 -6.24 1.81 64.28
N VAL A 95 -5.77 0.82 63.48
CA VAL A 95 -5.36 -0.55 63.88
C VAL A 95 -6.55 -1.47 64.30
N PRO A 96 -6.66 -2.74 63.83
CA PRO A 96 -5.55 -3.69 63.71
C PRO A 96 -5.34 -4.38 62.36
N ALA A 97 -4.24 -5.12 62.28
CA ALA A 97 -3.80 -5.80 61.07
C ALA A 97 -4.70 -7.00 60.69
N HIS A 98 -5.00 -7.09 59.40
CA HIS A 98 -5.17 -8.37 58.70
C HIS A 98 -4.11 -8.46 57.61
N ALA A 99 -3.58 -9.67 57.41
CA ALA A 99 -2.58 -9.93 56.38
C ALA A 99 -3.25 -10.00 55.00
N SER A 100 -3.68 -8.84 54.49
CA SER A 100 -4.08 -8.69 53.09
C SER A 100 -2.90 -9.07 52.21
N SER A 101 -2.96 -10.27 51.62
CA SER A 101 -2.04 -10.68 50.58
C SER A 101 -2.09 -9.64 49.47
N VAL A 102 -1.01 -8.88 49.30
CA VAL A 102 -0.85 -7.99 48.15
C VAL A 102 -0.56 -8.85 46.93
N THR A 103 -1.62 -9.48 46.43
CA THR A 103 -1.71 -9.90 45.04
C THR A 103 -1.51 -8.63 44.24
N MET A 104 -0.30 -8.44 43.71
CA MET A 104 -0.05 -7.40 42.71
C MET A 104 -0.82 -7.78 41.45
N SER A 105 -2.11 -7.44 41.45
CA SER A 105 -2.86 -7.21 40.23
C SER A 105 -2.08 -6.14 39.48
N ALA A 106 -1.31 -6.57 38.48
CA ALA A 106 -0.61 -5.66 37.61
C ALA A 106 -1.67 -4.73 37.01
N ALA A 107 -1.58 -3.43 37.32
CA ALA A 107 -2.45 -2.43 36.72
C ALA A 107 -2.41 -2.64 35.20
N PRO A 108 -3.56 -2.70 34.49
CA PRO A 108 -3.58 -3.08 33.08
C PRO A 108 -2.59 -2.23 32.28
N THR A 109 -1.48 -2.84 31.84
CA THR A 109 -0.42 -2.13 31.12
C THR A 109 -1.07 -1.45 29.93
N GLU A 110 -1.01 -0.11 29.87
CA GLU A 110 -1.70 0.63 28.84
C GLU A 110 -1.30 0.09 27.45
N PRO A 111 -2.28 -0.18 26.58
CA PRO A 111 -2.03 -0.92 25.35
C PRO A 111 -1.12 -0.09 24.44
N LYS A 112 0.16 -0.46 24.37
CA LYS A 112 1.18 0.23 23.56
C LYS A 112 0.62 0.64 22.19
N THR A 113 0.84 1.90 21.83
CA THR A 113 0.38 2.56 20.61
C THR A 113 1.56 3.05 19.77
N ASP A 114 1.30 3.30 18.50
CA ASP A 114 2.12 4.17 17.67
C ASP A 114 1.33 5.46 17.34
N ARG A 115 2.04 6.54 16.95
CA ARG A 115 1.39 7.83 16.62
C ARG A 115 0.71 7.87 15.24
N VAL A 116 1.06 6.96 14.33
CA VAL A 116 0.46 6.83 12.99
C VAL A 116 -0.31 5.52 12.89
N LEU A 117 0.27 4.40 13.33
CA LEU A 117 -0.34 3.08 13.18
C LEU A 117 -1.30 2.78 14.34
N THR A 118 -2.61 2.74 14.06
CA THR A 118 -3.64 2.46 15.07
C THR A 118 -3.92 0.96 15.21
N ARG A 119 -4.71 0.58 16.23
CA ARG A 119 -5.25 -0.78 16.34
C ARG A 119 -6.33 -1.10 15.31
N ASP A 120 -6.98 -0.09 14.75
CA ASP A 120 -8.02 -0.29 13.74
C ASP A 120 -7.41 -0.65 12.39
N PHE A 121 -6.22 -0.12 12.06
CA PHE A 121 -5.39 -0.62 10.94
C PHE A 121 -5.12 -2.12 11.05
N ILE A 122 -4.74 -2.59 12.24
CA ILE A 122 -4.42 -4.01 12.50
C ILE A 122 -5.67 -4.90 12.28
N ARG A 123 -6.83 -4.46 12.78
CA ARG A 123 -8.11 -5.18 12.60
C ARG A 123 -8.56 -5.20 11.14
N ASP A 124 -8.52 -4.05 10.50
CA ASP A 124 -8.94 -3.87 9.12
C ASP A 124 -8.09 -4.70 8.15
N LEU A 125 -6.78 -4.79 8.42
CA LEU A 125 -5.85 -5.64 7.72
C LEU A 125 -6.10 -7.13 7.96
N ALA A 126 -6.24 -7.56 9.21
CA ALA A 126 -6.51 -8.95 9.54
C ALA A 126 -7.78 -9.45 8.82
N ALA A 127 -8.83 -8.62 8.78
CA ALA A 127 -10.04 -8.88 8.01
C ALA A 127 -9.76 -8.99 6.49
N THR A 128 -8.96 -8.08 5.91
CA THR A 128 -8.58 -8.12 4.48
C THR A 128 -7.73 -9.35 4.10
N LEU A 129 -6.80 -9.76 4.97
CA LEU A 129 -5.98 -10.95 4.77
C LEU A 129 -6.83 -12.21 4.85
N ALA A 130 -7.71 -12.31 5.85
CA ALA A 130 -8.66 -13.41 5.96
C ALA A 130 -9.62 -13.46 4.75
N ALA A 131 -10.21 -12.32 4.36
CA ALA A 131 -11.08 -12.22 3.19
C ALA A 131 -10.39 -12.58 1.86
N SER A 132 -9.08 -12.31 1.75
CA SER A 132 -8.29 -12.63 0.55
C SER A 132 -8.01 -14.13 0.40
N TYR A 133 -7.98 -14.90 1.50
CA TYR A 133 -7.81 -16.35 1.50
C TYR A 133 -9.07 -17.07 0.97
N GLN A 134 -8.87 -18.08 0.14
CA GLN A 134 -9.92 -18.94 -0.40
C GLN A 134 -9.55 -20.41 -0.12
N PRO A 135 -10.17 -21.07 0.86
CA PRO A 135 -9.91 -22.48 1.17
C PRO A 135 -10.15 -23.41 -0.03
N ALA A 136 -9.49 -24.56 -0.02
CA ALA A 136 -9.74 -25.65 -0.98
C ALA A 136 -11.22 -26.06 -1.00
N GLY A 137 -11.73 -26.44 -2.18
CA GLY A 137 -13.10 -26.92 -2.36
C GLY A 137 -14.19 -25.88 -2.12
N THR A 138 -13.86 -24.58 -2.13
CA THR A 138 -14.85 -23.50 -2.06
C THR A 138 -15.29 -23.06 -3.46
N ARG A 139 -16.46 -22.43 -3.57
CA ARG A 139 -17.00 -21.92 -4.85
C ARG A 139 -16.02 -21.01 -5.63
N ASN A 140 -15.16 -20.29 -4.90
CA ASN A 140 -14.15 -19.39 -5.47
C ASN A 140 -12.76 -20.04 -5.61
N ASN A 141 -12.59 -21.28 -5.14
CA ASN A 141 -11.36 -22.07 -5.28
C ASN A 141 -11.71 -23.58 -5.32
N LEU A 142 -11.94 -24.08 -6.53
CA LEU A 142 -12.23 -25.50 -6.80
C LEU A 142 -10.99 -26.40 -6.75
N SER A 143 -9.81 -25.87 -6.41
CA SER A 143 -8.57 -26.65 -6.32
C SER A 143 -8.45 -27.41 -4.99
N ASN A 144 -7.47 -28.31 -4.93
CA ASN A 144 -7.20 -29.18 -3.78
C ASN A 144 -6.37 -28.53 -2.66
N ARG A 145 -6.05 -27.25 -2.74
CA ARG A 145 -5.27 -26.49 -1.75
C ARG A 145 -5.86 -25.08 -1.61
N GLY A 146 -5.71 -24.48 -0.44
CA GLY A 146 -6.03 -23.07 -0.25
C GLY A 146 -5.14 -22.17 -1.11
N VAL A 147 -5.72 -21.06 -1.54
CA VAL A 147 -5.00 -20.00 -2.26
C VAL A 147 -5.29 -18.65 -1.60
N THR A 148 -4.44 -17.66 -1.86
CA THR A 148 -4.79 -16.26 -1.56
C THR A 148 -4.98 -15.49 -2.86
N THR A 149 -5.98 -14.60 -2.87
CA THR A 149 -6.22 -13.63 -3.94
C THR A 149 -5.60 -12.26 -3.62
N LEU A 150 -4.78 -12.19 -2.56
CA LEU A 150 -4.03 -11.01 -2.16
C LEU A 150 -3.00 -10.65 -3.24
N THR A 151 -2.85 -9.37 -3.55
CA THR A 151 -1.79 -8.85 -4.43
C THR A 151 -1.28 -7.54 -3.86
N PHE A 152 -0.06 -7.15 -4.23
CA PHE A 152 0.50 -5.88 -3.79
C PHE A 152 -0.38 -4.71 -4.28
N LYS A 153 -0.95 -4.80 -5.49
CA LYS A 153 -1.93 -3.83 -6.01
C LYS A 153 -3.23 -3.75 -5.21
N LYS A 154 -3.85 -4.87 -4.81
CA LYS A 154 -5.11 -4.83 -4.02
C LYS A 154 -4.90 -4.10 -2.70
N LEU A 155 -3.84 -4.49 -2.00
CA LEU A 155 -3.46 -3.88 -0.74
C LEU A 155 -3.10 -2.39 -0.94
N ASN A 156 -2.37 -2.03 -2.02
CA ASN A 156 -1.99 -0.65 -2.36
C ASN A 156 -3.18 0.31 -2.37
N MET A 157 -4.26 -0.10 -3.03
CA MET A 157 -5.44 0.73 -3.24
C MET A 157 -6.04 1.16 -1.91
N ARG A 158 -6.09 0.23 -0.94
CA ARG A 158 -6.69 0.45 0.37
C ARG A 158 -5.88 1.45 1.20
N TYR A 159 -4.76 1.04 1.77
CA TYR A 159 -4.02 1.86 2.74
C TYR A 159 -3.14 2.94 2.08
N GLY A 160 -3.04 2.96 0.75
CA GLY A 160 -2.35 4.00 -0.03
C GLY A 160 -3.25 5.01 -0.73
N THR A 161 -4.58 4.86 -0.67
CA THR A 161 -5.55 5.82 -1.23
C THR A 161 -6.66 6.14 -0.23
N GLU A 162 -7.16 5.15 0.50
CA GLU A 162 -8.21 5.27 1.52
C GLU A 162 -7.64 5.56 2.92
N LEU A 163 -6.32 5.45 3.11
CA LEU A 163 -5.57 5.65 4.38
C LEU A 163 -6.12 4.88 5.60
N THR A 164 -6.92 3.84 5.37
CA THR A 164 -7.79 3.20 6.36
C THR A 164 -7.05 2.81 7.65
N GLY A 165 -7.45 3.42 8.77
CA GLY A 165 -6.90 3.15 10.09
C GLY A 165 -5.56 3.82 10.41
N LEU A 166 -5.05 4.72 9.56
CA LEU A 166 -3.87 5.53 9.86
C LEU A 166 -4.29 6.83 10.56
N ASN A 167 -3.60 7.19 11.64
CA ASN A 167 -3.77 8.48 12.33
C ASN A 167 -2.91 9.54 11.64
N VAL A 168 -3.42 10.08 10.54
CA VAL A 168 -2.77 11.08 9.66
C VAL A 168 -3.80 12.07 9.12
N ASP A 169 -3.37 13.05 8.33
CA ASP A 169 -4.31 13.92 7.60
C ASP A 169 -5.14 13.12 6.57
N GLU A 170 -6.45 13.04 6.78
CA GLU A 170 -7.41 12.40 5.87
C GLU A 170 -7.96 13.36 4.79
N GLN A 171 -7.78 14.68 4.94
CA GLN A 171 -8.29 15.69 4.01
C GLN A 171 -7.33 15.92 2.85
N ASP A 172 -6.02 15.94 3.12
CA ASP A 172 -4.99 15.82 2.09
C ASP A 172 -4.27 14.47 2.18
N ALA A 173 -4.71 13.54 1.34
CA ALA A 173 -4.07 12.24 1.19
C ALA A 173 -2.60 12.34 0.72
N ALA A 174 -2.13 13.43 0.10
CA ALA A 174 -0.71 13.63 -0.18
C ALA A 174 0.09 13.84 1.11
N LEU A 175 -0.34 14.79 1.95
CA LEU A 175 0.30 15.14 3.21
C LEU A 175 0.20 14.00 4.24
N GLY A 176 -0.98 13.40 4.42
CA GLY A 176 -1.16 12.27 5.34
C GLY A 176 -0.32 11.05 4.97
N ARG A 177 -0.07 10.83 3.67
CA ARG A 177 0.92 9.86 3.21
C ARG A 177 2.33 10.24 3.66
N ASP A 178 2.83 11.44 3.36
CA ASP A 178 4.22 11.79 3.70
C ASP A 178 4.49 11.77 5.22
N GLN A 179 3.51 12.21 6.01
CA GLN A 179 3.47 12.10 7.47
C GLN A 179 3.65 10.65 7.95
N ALA A 180 2.98 9.68 7.31
CA ALA A 180 3.13 8.28 7.67
C ALA A 180 4.56 7.76 7.42
N LEU A 181 5.25 8.24 6.37
CA LEU A 181 6.56 7.68 5.99
C LEU A 181 7.70 8.30 6.79
N SER A 182 7.69 9.63 6.90
CA SER A 182 8.70 10.38 7.65
C SER A 182 8.76 9.93 9.12
N HIS A 183 7.64 9.41 9.64
CA HIS A 183 7.62 8.63 10.87
C HIS A 183 8.11 7.17 10.69
N LEU A 184 7.39 6.36 9.91
CA LEU A 184 7.51 4.90 9.97
C LEU A 184 8.77 4.34 9.28
N PHE A 185 9.34 5.05 8.30
CA PHE A 185 10.39 4.52 7.42
C PHE A 185 11.82 4.64 7.97
N SER A 186 11.98 4.44 9.28
CA SER A 186 13.27 4.34 9.97
C SER A 186 13.49 2.91 10.48
N PRO A 187 14.71 2.33 10.41
CA PRO A 187 15.00 1.00 10.94
C PRO A 187 14.57 0.81 12.42
N ILE A 188 14.65 1.88 13.21
CA ILE A 188 14.28 1.88 14.63
C ILE A 188 12.76 1.86 14.78
N VAL A 189 12.04 2.72 14.04
CA VAL A 189 10.57 2.81 14.12
C VAL A 189 9.92 1.55 13.54
N LEU A 190 10.46 1.02 12.44
CA LEU A 190 10.16 -0.31 11.89
C LEU A 190 10.19 -1.41 12.97
N ARG A 191 11.24 -1.44 13.78
CA ARG A 191 11.37 -2.43 14.87
C ARG A 191 10.36 -2.18 15.98
N LEU A 192 10.21 -0.94 16.45
CA LEU A 192 9.27 -0.59 17.53
C LEU A 192 7.83 -0.94 17.14
N VAL A 193 7.39 -0.58 15.94
CA VAL A 193 6.06 -0.88 15.40
C VAL A 193 5.84 -2.39 15.27
N PHE A 194 6.86 -3.13 14.83
CA PHE A 194 6.81 -4.60 14.81
C PHE A 194 6.68 -5.19 16.22
N ASP A 195 7.45 -4.72 17.20
CA ASP A 195 7.43 -5.23 18.58
C ASP A 195 6.14 -4.85 19.33
N ILE A 196 5.46 -3.77 18.95
CA ILE A 196 4.16 -3.36 19.50
C ILE A 196 3.01 -4.23 18.95
N PHE A 197 2.99 -4.49 17.64
CA PHE A 197 1.80 -5.00 16.95
C PHE A 197 1.92 -6.39 16.33
N SER A 198 3.11 -6.98 16.18
CA SER A 198 3.26 -8.25 15.44
C SER A 198 2.50 -9.42 16.07
N GLN A 199 2.33 -9.43 17.40
CA GLN A 199 1.47 -10.41 18.07
C GLN A 199 -0.03 -10.03 17.95
N PRO A 200 -0.50 -8.82 18.31
CA PRO A 200 -1.89 -8.40 18.08
C PRO A 200 -2.44 -8.67 16.67
N LEU A 201 -1.61 -8.51 15.64
CA LEU A 201 -1.99 -8.84 14.27
C LEU A 201 -2.13 -10.35 14.02
N LEU A 202 -1.24 -11.16 14.57
CA LEU A 202 -1.30 -12.62 14.46
C LEU A 202 -2.54 -13.17 15.16
N ASP A 203 -2.86 -12.63 16.34
CA ASP A 203 -4.04 -12.96 17.12
C ASP A 203 -5.31 -12.61 16.34
N GLU A 204 -5.42 -11.36 15.88
CA GLU A 204 -6.57 -10.85 15.13
C GLU A 204 -6.70 -11.53 13.75
N LEU A 205 -5.61 -11.82 13.02
CA LEU A 205 -5.65 -12.59 11.77
C LEU A 205 -6.17 -14.02 12.00
N THR A 206 -5.82 -14.63 13.14
CA THR A 206 -6.31 -15.96 13.51
C THR A 206 -7.80 -15.90 13.86
N ALA A 207 -8.23 -14.90 14.63
CA ALA A 207 -9.64 -14.67 14.98
C ALA A 207 -10.51 -14.36 13.74
N GLN A 208 -10.08 -13.42 12.89
CA GLN A 208 -10.73 -13.08 11.64
C GLN A 208 -10.78 -14.29 10.69
N GLY A 209 -9.74 -15.11 10.67
CA GLY A 209 -9.69 -16.39 9.93
C GLY A 209 -10.72 -17.41 10.42
N ALA A 210 -10.83 -17.60 11.73
CA ALA A 210 -11.76 -18.54 12.36
C ALA A 210 -13.23 -18.09 12.27
N ALA A 211 -13.50 -16.78 12.32
CA ALA A 211 -14.83 -16.21 12.17
C ALA A 211 -15.41 -16.37 10.74
N GLN A 212 -14.58 -16.73 9.75
CA GLN A 212 -14.99 -16.74 8.35
C GLN A 212 -15.98 -17.85 8.02
N GLN A 213 -16.94 -17.48 7.17
CA GLN A 213 -17.82 -18.40 6.47
C GLN A 213 -17.43 -18.46 4.98
N ARG A 214 -17.54 -19.64 4.36
CA ARG A 214 -17.37 -19.84 2.92
C ARG A 214 -18.38 -20.85 2.37
N GLU A 215 -18.68 -20.73 1.09
CA GLU A 215 -19.48 -21.70 0.34
C GLU A 215 -18.60 -22.86 -0.14
N PHE A 216 -18.76 -24.03 0.47
CA PHE A 216 -18.03 -25.27 0.14
C PHE A 216 -18.87 -26.18 -0.75
N ALA A 217 -18.21 -26.87 -1.69
CA ALA A 217 -18.86 -27.81 -2.60
C ALA A 217 -19.38 -29.05 -1.85
N LYS A 218 -20.64 -29.42 -2.11
CA LYS A 218 -21.33 -30.59 -1.57
C LYS A 218 -22.13 -31.26 -2.69
N GLY A 219 -21.51 -32.22 -3.37
CA GLY A 219 -22.05 -32.79 -4.61
C GLY A 219 -22.19 -31.71 -5.69
N SER A 220 -23.38 -31.58 -6.27
CA SER A 220 -23.73 -30.53 -7.25
C SER A 220 -24.12 -29.18 -6.62
N THR A 221 -24.07 -29.05 -5.29
CA THR A 221 -24.54 -27.87 -4.54
C THR A 221 -23.40 -27.20 -3.77
N TYR A 222 -23.65 -26.00 -3.24
CA TYR A 222 -22.75 -25.33 -2.30
C TYR A 222 -23.45 -25.08 -0.97
N VAL A 223 -22.73 -25.26 0.15
CA VAL A 223 -23.24 -25.02 1.50
C VAL A 223 -22.30 -24.11 2.26
N LYS A 224 -22.86 -23.13 2.97
CA LYS A 224 -22.11 -22.17 3.78
C LYS A 224 -21.67 -22.83 5.10
N HIS A 225 -20.36 -22.89 5.33
CA HIS A 225 -19.76 -23.44 6.55
C HIS A 225 -18.59 -22.56 7.03
N SER A 226 -18.27 -22.68 8.31
CA SER A 226 -17.09 -22.05 8.93
C SER A 226 -15.79 -22.55 8.30
N VAL A 227 -14.79 -21.68 8.21
CA VAL A 227 -13.41 -22.08 7.91
C VAL A 227 -12.86 -22.86 9.10
N SER A 228 -12.36 -24.07 8.85
CA SER A 228 -11.88 -24.99 9.90
C SER A 228 -10.51 -24.58 10.45
N SER A 229 -10.16 -25.01 11.67
CA SER A 229 -8.83 -24.78 12.26
C SER A 229 -7.66 -25.41 11.47
N ALA A 230 -7.94 -26.36 10.56
CA ALA A 230 -6.97 -26.84 9.59
C ALA A 230 -6.73 -25.81 8.46
N GLN A 231 -7.78 -25.18 7.96
CA GLN A 231 -7.74 -24.13 6.94
C GLN A 231 -7.21 -22.79 7.48
N VAL A 232 -7.48 -22.44 8.74
CA VAL A 232 -6.81 -21.29 9.40
C VAL A 232 -5.30 -21.51 9.47
N ARG A 233 -4.83 -22.71 9.83
CA ARG A 233 -3.39 -23.05 9.81
C ARG A 233 -2.81 -23.13 8.40
N GLU A 234 -3.60 -23.49 7.38
CA GLU A 234 -3.19 -23.37 5.98
C GLU A 234 -3.03 -21.91 5.57
N MET A 235 -3.98 -21.04 5.91
CA MET A 235 -3.93 -19.59 5.65
C MET A 235 -2.68 -18.94 6.27
N LEU A 236 -2.38 -19.23 7.54
CA LEU A 236 -1.19 -18.70 8.21
C LEU A 236 0.11 -19.17 7.52
N LYS A 237 0.17 -20.41 7.03
CA LYS A 237 1.34 -20.95 6.29
C LYS A 237 1.47 -20.39 4.86
N LEU A 238 0.36 -20.14 4.19
CA LEU A 238 0.33 -19.44 2.90
C LEU A 238 0.85 -18.01 3.06
N TYR A 239 0.42 -17.32 4.12
CA TYR A 239 0.96 -16.00 4.42
C TYR A 239 2.43 -16.08 4.84
N ALA A 240 2.87 -17.00 5.71
CA ALA A 240 4.28 -17.18 6.04
C ALA A 240 5.17 -17.29 4.78
N SER A 241 4.76 -18.11 3.81
CA SER A 241 5.49 -18.30 2.55
C SER A 241 5.56 -17.04 1.70
N LEU A 242 4.43 -16.35 1.48
CA LEU A 242 4.38 -15.07 0.74
C LEU A 242 5.21 -13.97 1.44
N VAL A 243 5.17 -13.95 2.77
CA VAL A 243 5.90 -13.05 3.65
C VAL A 243 7.42 -13.29 3.58
N ALA A 244 7.85 -14.56 3.58
CA ALA A 244 9.25 -14.93 3.37
C ALA A 244 9.77 -14.53 1.99
N ASP A 245 8.96 -14.71 0.93
CA ASP A 245 9.37 -14.37 -0.44
C ASP A 245 9.42 -12.86 -0.68
N ALA A 246 8.50 -12.09 -0.09
CA ALA A 246 8.62 -10.63 -0.03
C ALA A 246 9.89 -10.22 0.72
N GLY A 247 10.18 -10.85 1.88
CA GLY A 247 11.41 -10.62 2.65
C GLY A 247 12.69 -10.85 1.84
N LYS A 248 12.77 -11.97 1.10
CA LYS A 248 13.87 -12.27 0.17
C LYS A 248 14.01 -11.20 -0.91
N ALA A 249 12.90 -10.64 -1.41
CA ALA A 249 12.94 -9.59 -2.41
C ALA A 249 13.57 -8.30 -1.86
N PHE A 250 13.22 -7.86 -0.65
CA PHE A 250 13.88 -6.71 -0.01
C PHE A 250 15.35 -7.00 0.32
N GLU A 251 15.66 -8.19 0.84
CA GLU A 251 17.04 -8.65 1.11
C GLU A 251 17.91 -8.62 -0.15
N ALA A 252 17.36 -9.03 -1.30
CA ALA A 252 18.08 -9.06 -2.57
C ALA A 252 18.52 -7.67 -3.05
N PHE A 253 17.89 -6.58 -2.61
CA PHE A 253 18.37 -5.21 -2.85
C PHE A 253 19.28 -4.71 -1.71
N ALA A 254 18.87 -4.89 -0.45
CA ALA A 254 19.64 -4.43 0.71
C ALA A 254 21.06 -5.03 0.79
N SER A 255 21.24 -6.27 0.34
CA SER A 255 22.54 -6.97 0.35
C SER A 255 23.41 -6.75 -0.90
N ARG A 256 22.90 -6.08 -1.95
CA ARG A 256 23.51 -6.13 -3.29
C ARG A 256 23.41 -4.81 -4.09
N PRO A 257 24.45 -3.96 -4.02
CA PRO A 257 24.55 -2.73 -4.82
C PRO A 257 24.49 -2.95 -6.35
N ASP A 258 24.85 -4.14 -6.85
CA ASP A 258 24.71 -4.50 -8.25
C ASP A 258 23.23 -4.54 -8.69
N LEU A 259 22.33 -4.98 -7.80
CA LEU A 259 20.91 -5.05 -8.08
C LEU A 259 20.27 -3.65 -8.08
N THR A 260 20.68 -2.76 -7.19
CA THR A 260 20.32 -1.33 -7.24
C THR A 260 20.82 -0.66 -8.53
N THR A 261 22.02 -1.01 -9.00
CA THR A 261 22.53 -0.52 -10.30
C THR A 261 21.70 -1.04 -11.48
N ALA A 262 21.26 -2.30 -11.43
CA ALA A 262 20.35 -2.88 -12.42
C ALA A 262 18.94 -2.27 -12.38
N LEU A 263 18.48 -1.90 -11.17
CA LEU A 263 17.19 -1.26 -10.92
C LEU A 263 17.09 0.10 -11.62
N ASN A 264 18.10 0.95 -11.43
CA ASN A 264 18.14 2.28 -12.06
C ASN A 264 18.12 2.14 -13.60
N ARG A 265 18.92 1.22 -14.16
CA ARG A 265 18.96 0.92 -15.61
C ARG A 265 17.61 0.42 -16.15
N TYR A 266 16.82 -0.31 -15.35
CA TYR A 266 15.46 -0.72 -15.72
C TYR A 266 14.49 0.47 -15.75
N PHE A 267 14.61 1.41 -14.81
CA PHE A 267 13.80 2.63 -14.80
C PHE A 267 14.21 3.63 -15.89
N ASP A 268 15.50 3.76 -16.21
CA ASP A 268 16.01 4.49 -17.38
C ASP A 268 15.39 3.95 -18.68
N ALA A 269 15.42 2.62 -18.87
CA ALA A 269 14.83 1.97 -20.04
C ALA A 269 13.30 2.17 -20.09
N SER A 270 12.64 2.14 -18.93
CA SER A 270 11.19 2.42 -18.83
C SER A 270 10.86 3.88 -19.14
N ALA A 271 11.70 4.84 -18.72
CA ALA A 271 11.56 6.25 -19.07
C ALA A 271 11.74 6.49 -20.58
N ARG A 272 12.71 5.81 -21.22
CA ARG A 272 12.92 5.87 -22.68
C ARG A 272 11.72 5.34 -23.48
N VAL A 273 11.07 4.26 -23.04
CA VAL A 273 9.80 3.79 -23.65
C VAL A 273 8.73 4.87 -23.58
N ASN A 274 8.54 5.51 -22.41
CA ASN A 274 7.54 6.56 -22.25
C ASN A 274 7.88 7.82 -23.09
N ALA A 275 9.15 8.18 -23.20
CA ALA A 275 9.61 9.30 -24.03
C ALA A 275 9.39 9.04 -25.53
N ALA A 276 9.65 7.81 -26.00
CA ALA A 276 9.41 7.43 -27.39
C ALA A 276 7.90 7.41 -27.74
N TYR A 277 7.03 6.98 -26.81
CA TYR A 277 5.57 7.11 -26.97
C TYR A 277 5.08 8.57 -26.94
N GLY A 278 5.66 9.42 -26.08
CA GLY A 278 5.38 10.86 -26.08
C GLY A 278 5.72 11.48 -27.44
N LYS A 279 6.96 11.30 -27.89
CA LYS A 279 7.46 11.72 -29.20
C LYS A 279 6.59 11.22 -30.37
N TYR A 280 6.04 10.01 -30.28
CA TYR A 280 5.09 9.52 -31.29
C TYR A 280 3.78 10.32 -31.26
N SER A 281 3.16 10.46 -30.08
CA SER A 281 1.92 11.25 -29.88
C SER A 281 2.09 12.71 -30.31
N ASP A 282 3.22 13.33 -30.00
CA ASP A 282 3.55 14.72 -30.35
C ASP A 282 3.72 14.90 -31.86
N ARG A 283 4.14 13.85 -32.58
CA ARG A 283 4.29 13.84 -34.06
C ARG A 283 2.99 13.48 -34.78
N GLU A 284 2.23 12.54 -34.24
CA GLU A 284 0.90 12.18 -34.72
C GLU A 284 -0.06 13.38 -34.63
N ALA A 285 -0.01 14.14 -33.53
CA ALA A 285 -0.81 15.36 -33.32
C ALA A 285 -0.47 16.54 -34.26
N VAL A 286 0.63 16.48 -35.03
CA VAL A 286 0.99 17.47 -36.05
C VAL A 286 1.04 16.87 -37.47
N GLU A 287 0.34 15.75 -37.66
CA GLU A 287 0.22 15.05 -38.96
C GLU A 287 1.57 14.75 -39.63
N ALA A 288 2.59 14.38 -38.83
CA ALA A 288 3.93 14.14 -39.33
C ALA A 288 3.95 13.00 -40.39
N PRO A 289 4.80 13.09 -41.44
CA PRO A 289 4.80 12.10 -42.51
C PRO A 289 5.03 10.67 -42.01
N GLN A 290 4.29 9.70 -42.56
CA GLN A 290 4.31 8.30 -42.12
C GLN A 290 5.71 7.72 -41.90
N LYS A 291 6.68 8.07 -42.76
CA LYS A 291 8.08 7.65 -42.66
C LYS A 291 8.76 8.05 -41.33
N GLU A 292 8.36 9.17 -40.72
CA GLU A 292 8.83 9.58 -39.39
C GLU A 292 8.11 8.81 -38.28
N LEU A 293 6.79 8.60 -38.39
CA LEU A 293 6.01 7.77 -37.46
C LEU A 293 6.49 6.31 -37.45
N ASP A 294 6.89 5.77 -38.60
CA ASP A 294 7.52 4.45 -38.75
C ASP A 294 8.88 4.37 -38.04
N ALA A 295 9.70 5.42 -38.16
CA ALA A 295 11.00 5.51 -37.50
C ALA A 295 10.86 5.58 -35.97
N ILE A 296 9.90 6.36 -35.47
CA ILE A 296 9.58 6.42 -34.03
C ILE A 296 8.94 5.10 -33.56
N SER A 297 8.14 4.44 -34.39
CA SER A 297 7.62 3.10 -34.11
C SER A 297 8.72 2.05 -33.96
N LEU A 298 9.83 2.18 -34.70
CA LEU A 298 11.03 1.36 -34.53
C LEU A 298 11.79 1.71 -33.24
N GLU A 299 11.89 3.00 -32.90
CA GLU A 299 12.46 3.47 -31.64
C GLU A 299 11.70 2.91 -30.42
N ILE A 300 10.36 2.94 -30.46
CA ILE A 300 9.48 2.33 -29.44
C ILE A 300 9.73 0.82 -29.32
N LYS A 301 9.76 0.09 -30.44
CA LYS A 301 10.04 -1.37 -30.45
C LYS A 301 11.38 -1.70 -29.80
N ASN A 302 12.44 -0.95 -30.16
CA ASN A 302 13.77 -1.11 -29.60
C ASN A 302 13.82 -0.77 -28.10
N ALA A 303 13.15 0.31 -27.68
CA ALA A 303 13.06 0.70 -26.27
C ALA A 303 12.33 -0.36 -25.42
N ILE A 304 11.24 -0.94 -25.94
CA ILE A 304 10.49 -2.01 -25.26
C ILE A 304 11.37 -3.26 -25.10
N GLN A 305 12.07 -3.69 -26.15
CA GLN A 305 13.00 -4.83 -26.07
C GLN A 305 14.13 -4.59 -25.06
N ALA A 306 14.71 -3.38 -25.04
CA ALA A 306 15.74 -3.01 -24.07
C ALA A 306 15.20 -3.04 -22.63
N ARG A 307 14.01 -2.47 -22.39
CA ARG A 307 13.34 -2.49 -21.09
C ARG A 307 13.05 -3.92 -20.62
N GLU A 308 12.58 -4.78 -21.50
CA GLU A 308 12.23 -6.17 -21.14
C GLU A 308 13.48 -7.01 -20.84
N LYS A 309 14.58 -6.81 -21.57
CA LYS A 309 15.88 -7.40 -21.25
C LYS A 309 16.36 -7.00 -19.84
N MET A 310 16.15 -5.73 -19.45
CA MET A 310 16.46 -5.27 -18.08
C MET A 310 15.49 -5.86 -17.04
N ARG A 311 14.19 -5.98 -17.35
CA ARG A 311 13.18 -6.61 -16.47
C ARG A 311 13.54 -8.07 -16.14
N ILE A 312 13.87 -8.86 -17.16
CA ILE A 312 14.29 -10.28 -17.01
C ILE A 312 15.59 -10.38 -16.19
N GLY A 313 16.55 -9.49 -16.45
CA GLY A 313 17.80 -9.41 -15.67
C GLY A 313 17.56 -9.09 -14.20
N LEU A 314 16.67 -8.13 -13.92
CA LEU A 314 16.29 -7.71 -12.56
C LEU A 314 15.58 -8.84 -11.80
N LEU A 315 14.60 -9.51 -12.41
CA LEU A 315 13.88 -10.64 -11.82
C LEU A 315 14.81 -11.82 -11.51
N LYS A 316 15.69 -12.19 -12.45
CA LYS A 316 16.76 -13.18 -12.21
C LYS A 316 17.71 -12.74 -11.09
N GLY A 317 17.91 -11.43 -10.93
CA GLY A 317 18.66 -10.83 -9.85
C GLY A 317 17.99 -10.95 -8.48
N ILE A 318 16.67 -10.83 -8.38
CA ILE A 318 15.89 -10.95 -7.13
C ILE A 318 15.91 -12.39 -6.57
N ARG A 319 16.17 -13.40 -7.41
CA ARG A 319 16.32 -14.83 -7.02
C ARG A 319 15.14 -15.41 -6.23
N LEU A 320 13.92 -15.15 -6.70
CA LEU A 320 12.74 -15.91 -6.26
C LEU A 320 12.90 -17.37 -6.70
N GLY A 321 12.84 -18.29 -5.73
CA GLY A 321 13.06 -19.72 -5.97
C GLY A 321 11.92 -20.38 -6.75
N SER A 322 12.17 -21.54 -7.35
CA SER A 322 11.13 -22.37 -7.96
C SER A 322 10.10 -22.79 -6.89
N GLY A 323 8.88 -22.27 -7.00
CA GLY A 323 7.83 -22.42 -5.99
C GLY A 323 7.56 -21.18 -5.13
N SER A 324 8.17 -20.03 -5.46
CA SER A 324 7.83 -18.75 -4.82
C SER A 324 6.35 -18.40 -4.95
N MET A 325 5.75 -17.88 -3.88
CA MET A 325 4.40 -17.32 -3.87
C MET A 325 4.34 -15.86 -4.33
N LEU A 326 5.47 -15.15 -4.37
CA LEU A 326 5.54 -13.78 -4.89
C LEU A 326 5.58 -13.79 -6.42
N ALA A 327 4.62 -13.17 -7.08
CA ALA A 327 4.60 -13.11 -8.55
C ALA A 327 5.61 -12.09 -9.10
N GLU A 328 6.04 -12.26 -10.35
CA GLU A 328 6.97 -11.32 -11.01
C GLU A 328 6.45 -9.87 -11.04
N SER A 329 5.13 -9.68 -11.12
CA SER A 329 4.50 -8.36 -11.06
C SER A 329 4.67 -7.70 -9.70
N ASP A 330 4.44 -8.45 -8.61
CA ASP A 330 4.60 -7.95 -7.24
C ASP A 330 6.07 -7.68 -6.93
N ALA A 331 6.99 -8.53 -7.44
CA ALA A 331 8.43 -8.33 -7.33
C ALA A 331 8.93 -7.06 -8.06
N ILE A 332 8.38 -6.77 -9.25
CA ILE A 332 8.64 -5.50 -9.95
C ILE A 332 8.00 -4.31 -9.22
N ASP A 333 6.84 -4.47 -8.57
CA ASP A 333 6.24 -3.43 -7.73
C ASP A 333 7.07 -3.13 -6.46
N ILE A 334 7.66 -4.14 -5.81
CA ILE A 334 8.65 -3.99 -4.74
C ILE A 334 9.91 -3.28 -5.26
N ALA A 335 10.45 -3.71 -6.40
CA ALA A 335 11.63 -3.09 -6.99
C ALA A 335 11.36 -1.61 -7.34
N SER A 336 10.20 -1.33 -7.92
CA SER A 336 9.67 0.01 -8.18
C SER A 336 9.51 0.82 -6.90
N TRP A 337 9.14 0.17 -5.79
CA TRP A 337 9.12 0.80 -4.48
C TRP A 337 10.50 1.29 -4.05
N ILE A 338 11.46 0.36 -3.98
CA ILE A 338 12.82 0.61 -3.51
C ILE A 338 13.46 1.74 -4.31
N HIS A 339 13.33 1.73 -5.64
CA HIS A 339 13.89 2.76 -6.52
C HIS A 339 13.49 4.19 -6.11
N ARG A 340 12.20 4.43 -5.84
CA ARG A 340 11.69 5.77 -5.45
C ARG A 340 11.92 6.11 -3.98
N ARG A 341 12.42 5.19 -3.15
CA ARG A 341 12.99 5.53 -1.83
C ARG A 341 14.44 5.93 -1.98
N LEU A 342 15.25 5.09 -2.62
CA LEU A 342 16.68 5.35 -2.87
C LEU A 342 16.97 6.60 -3.71
N ALA A 343 16.02 7.02 -4.56
CA ALA A 343 16.11 8.26 -5.33
C ALA A 343 15.80 9.53 -4.51
N ALA A 344 15.14 9.41 -3.36
CA ALA A 344 14.87 10.52 -2.43
C ALA A 344 15.85 10.55 -1.26
N ASP A 345 16.24 9.37 -0.77
CA ASP A 345 17.21 9.16 0.30
C ASP A 345 17.98 7.85 0.03
N PRO A 346 19.31 7.89 -0.23
CA PRO A 346 20.13 6.69 -0.38
C PRO A 346 20.20 5.83 0.89
N ASP A 347 20.16 6.41 2.08
CA ASP A 347 20.26 5.70 3.36
C ASP A 347 18.99 4.91 3.71
N ALA A 348 17.90 5.13 2.98
CA ALA A 348 16.70 4.29 2.96
C ALA A 348 17.01 2.80 2.72
N ILE A 349 18.15 2.45 2.12
CA ILE A 349 18.62 1.07 1.98
C ILE A 349 18.71 0.33 3.33
N ASN A 350 19.00 1.05 4.41
CA ASN A 350 19.02 0.50 5.77
C ASN A 350 17.62 0.08 6.24
N ALA A 351 16.60 0.88 5.90
CA ALA A 351 15.19 0.56 6.19
C ALA A 351 14.67 -0.58 5.29
N VAL A 352 15.13 -0.69 4.04
CA VAL A 352 14.90 -1.87 3.17
C VAL A 352 15.47 -3.14 3.81
N GLY A 353 16.69 -3.07 4.38
CA GLY A 353 17.30 -4.19 5.11
C GLY A 353 16.55 -4.56 6.40
N ALA A 354 16.06 -3.56 7.15
CA ALA A 354 15.23 -3.80 8.34
C ALA A 354 13.90 -4.50 7.99
N ILE A 355 13.20 -4.02 6.95
CA ILE A 355 12.00 -4.66 6.39
C ILE A 355 12.26 -6.13 6.04
N ALA A 356 13.37 -6.42 5.35
CA ALA A 356 13.73 -7.78 4.98
C ALA A 356 13.88 -8.70 6.19
N SER A 357 14.49 -8.20 7.28
CA SER A 357 14.67 -8.99 8.50
C SER A 357 13.36 -9.21 9.27
N LEU A 358 12.54 -8.17 9.42
CA LEU A 358 11.24 -8.24 10.11
C LEU A 358 10.23 -9.13 9.35
N ALA A 359 10.30 -9.16 8.01
CA ALA A 359 9.51 -10.09 7.20
C ALA A 359 9.90 -11.56 7.47
N ARG A 360 11.19 -11.87 7.66
CA ARG A 360 11.63 -13.23 8.05
C ARG A 360 11.15 -13.59 9.45
N GLU A 361 11.25 -12.67 10.42
CA GLU A 361 10.76 -12.89 11.79
C GLU A 361 9.25 -13.12 11.81
N PHE A 362 8.46 -12.39 11.02
CA PHE A 362 7.02 -12.65 10.90
C PHE A 362 6.69 -13.95 10.17
N SER A 363 7.49 -14.34 9.16
CA SER A 363 7.35 -15.67 8.54
C SER A 363 7.51 -16.79 9.55
N ALA A 364 8.45 -16.67 10.50
CA ALA A 364 8.63 -17.66 11.56
C ALA A 364 7.40 -17.71 12.46
N LYS A 365 6.99 -16.56 13.03
CA LYS A 365 5.77 -16.45 13.87
C LYS A 365 4.53 -17.05 13.18
N LEU A 366 4.26 -16.69 11.93
CA LEU A 366 3.13 -17.23 11.14
C LEU A 366 3.22 -18.75 10.90
N ALA A 367 4.41 -19.29 10.67
CA ALA A 367 4.61 -20.73 10.39
C ALA A 367 4.56 -21.59 11.66
N GLU A 368 5.02 -21.05 12.79
CA GLU A 368 5.10 -21.69 14.10
C GLU A 368 3.76 -21.66 14.86
N THR A 369 2.83 -20.78 14.47
CA THR A 369 1.53 -20.63 15.14
C THR A 369 0.66 -21.89 15.08
N THR A 370 0.59 -22.59 16.21
CA THR A 370 -0.28 -23.76 16.40
C THR A 370 -1.69 -23.33 16.81
N TYR A 371 -2.51 -22.88 15.86
CA TYR A 371 -3.93 -22.62 16.16
C TYR A 371 -4.70 -23.91 16.50
N SER A 372 -5.10 -24.01 17.76
CA SER A 372 -6.17 -24.88 18.27
C SER A 372 -7.41 -24.03 18.55
N PRO A 373 -8.64 -24.54 18.37
CA PRO A 373 -9.86 -23.83 18.73
C PRO A 373 -10.12 -23.81 20.26
N GLU A 374 -9.35 -24.58 21.02
CA GLU A 374 -9.31 -24.63 22.48
C GLU A 374 -7.85 -24.35 22.89
N GLY A 375 -7.59 -23.22 23.55
CA GLY A 375 -6.25 -22.70 23.85
C GLY A 375 -6.23 -21.18 23.90
#